data_AF-A0A1H5CEF0-F1
#
_entry.id   AF-A0A1H5CEF0-F1
#
_cell.length_a   1.000
_cell.length_b   1.000
_cell.length_c   1.000
_cell.angle_alpha   90.00
_cell.angle_beta   90.00
_cell.angle_gamma   90.00
#
_symmetry.space_group_name_H-M   'P 1'
#
loop_
_entity.id
_entity.type
_entity.pdbx_description
1 polymer ?
#
loop_
_entity_poly.entity_id
_entity_poly.type
_entity_poly.pdbx_seq_one_letter_code
_entity_poly.pdbx_strand_id
1 'polypeptide(L)'
;MTTGRGGRRVSRPPSRRLPRQAAFGVLLVAALATGRAVEGLMPIDDETAAPFERTGGVGDRVETRWGDVEVTSVAGSTRIEDPSGTIHVTGGVYVVVDWTYTAAGEPQLPAYVAIRDTEGRQFRTSVERNPYSSGGAAQPGIPRRVSAAIELPADAVDGARLIVTLQPNPEDHRRDDIAVIDLGLTGDDADAWAASEEPVEVAEAADGRGDAP
;
A
#
# COMPACT_ATOMS: atom_id res chain seq x y z
N MET A 1 42.88 -24.22 -86.93
CA MET A 1 42.86 -22.88 -86.29
C MET A 1 41.66 -22.87 -85.34
N THR A 2 41.98 -22.91 -84.06
CA THR A 2 41.10 -23.18 -82.91
C THR A 2 40.71 -21.85 -82.27
N THR A 3 39.48 -21.72 -81.77
CA THR A 3 39.05 -20.98 -80.53
C THR A 3 37.54 -20.76 -80.63
N GLY A 4 36.68 -20.98 -79.64
CA GLY A 4 36.86 -21.16 -78.20
C GLY A 4 35.65 -20.51 -77.52
N ARG A 5 34.59 -21.29 -77.25
CA ARG A 5 33.31 -20.81 -76.69
C ARG A 5 33.46 -20.64 -75.17
N GLY A 6 33.69 -19.42 -74.70
CA GLY A 6 33.82 -19.09 -73.28
C GLY A 6 32.46 -18.94 -72.58
N GLY A 7 32.01 -19.99 -71.88
CA GLY A 7 30.86 -19.92 -70.98
C GLY A 7 31.27 -19.37 -69.60
N ARG A 8 30.85 -18.15 -69.26
CA ARG A 8 30.96 -17.62 -67.89
C ARG A 8 29.93 -18.31 -66.99
N ARG A 9 30.39 -19.18 -66.08
CA ARG A 9 29.57 -19.69 -64.97
C ARG A 9 29.42 -18.58 -63.93
N VAL A 10 28.19 -18.17 -63.67
CA VAL A 10 27.85 -17.29 -62.54
C VAL A 10 27.71 -18.18 -61.30
N SER A 11 28.66 -18.05 -60.37
CA SER A 11 28.63 -18.71 -59.06
C SER A 11 27.52 -18.09 -58.22
N ARG A 12 26.39 -18.78 -58.02
CA ARG A 12 25.40 -18.39 -57.02
C ARG A 12 25.98 -18.65 -55.62
N PRO A 13 25.92 -17.69 -54.67
CA PRO A 13 26.39 -17.92 -53.32
C PRO A 13 25.52 -18.99 -52.64
N PRO A 14 26.09 -19.80 -51.74
CA PRO A 14 25.33 -20.81 -51.02
C PRO A 14 24.27 -20.12 -50.15
N SER A 15 23.00 -20.42 -50.41
CA SER A 15 21.93 -20.04 -49.50
C SER A 15 22.12 -20.81 -48.18
N ARG A 16 22.71 -20.14 -47.19
CA ARG A 16 22.76 -20.65 -45.81
C ARG A 16 21.33 -20.65 -45.27
N ARG A 17 20.63 -21.76 -45.48
CA ARG A 17 19.38 -22.03 -44.77
C ARG A 17 19.73 -22.21 -43.30
N LEU A 18 19.27 -21.27 -42.47
CA LEU A 18 19.35 -21.40 -41.02
C LEU A 18 18.69 -22.73 -40.62
N PRO A 19 19.31 -23.52 -39.73
CA PRO A 19 18.66 -24.70 -39.18
C PRO A 19 17.32 -24.25 -38.56
N ARG A 20 16.27 -25.07 -38.72
CA ARG A 20 14.90 -24.74 -38.26
C ARG A 20 14.85 -24.28 -36.79
N GLN A 21 15.76 -24.78 -35.97
CA GLN A 21 15.93 -24.39 -34.57
C GLN A 21 16.42 -22.93 -34.40
N ALA A 22 17.33 -22.47 -35.25
CA ALA A 22 17.78 -21.07 -35.25
C ALA A 22 16.70 -20.14 -35.79
N ALA A 23 15.92 -20.57 -36.78
CA ALA A 23 14.76 -19.81 -37.25
C ALA A 23 13.70 -19.64 -36.16
N PHE A 24 13.42 -20.70 -35.38
CA PHE A 24 12.51 -20.64 -34.24
C PHE A 24 13.03 -19.72 -33.14
N GLY A 25 14.32 -19.81 -32.79
CA GLY A 25 14.94 -18.92 -31.80
C GLY A 25 14.85 -17.44 -32.20
N VAL A 26 15.11 -17.13 -33.47
CA VAL A 26 14.97 -15.76 -34.00
C VAL A 26 13.51 -15.29 -33.94
N LEU A 27 12.55 -16.17 -34.26
CA LEU A 27 11.12 -15.86 -34.19
C LEU A 27 10.68 -15.59 -32.75
N LEU A 28 11.19 -16.36 -31.79
CA LEU A 28 10.90 -16.18 -30.37
C LEU A 28 11.46 -14.84 -29.87
N VAL A 29 12.72 -14.54 -30.20
CA VAL A 29 13.36 -13.26 -29.84
C VAL A 29 12.62 -12.09 -30.48
N ALA A 30 12.23 -12.21 -31.75
CA ALA A 30 11.45 -11.18 -32.44
C ALA A 30 10.06 -11.01 -31.81
N ALA A 31 9.39 -12.09 -31.42
CA ALA A 31 8.11 -12.03 -30.72
C ALA A 31 8.24 -11.39 -29.33
N LEU A 32 9.28 -11.72 -28.55
CA LEU A 32 9.56 -11.09 -27.27
C LEU A 32 9.91 -9.60 -27.42
N ALA A 33 10.74 -9.26 -28.40
CA ALA A 33 11.09 -7.87 -28.68
C ALA A 33 9.88 -7.06 -29.15
N THR A 34 8.99 -7.66 -29.94
CA THR A 34 7.73 -7.05 -30.36
C THR A 34 6.80 -6.88 -29.17
N GLY A 35 6.66 -7.88 -28.30
CA GLY A 35 5.89 -7.77 -27.06
C GLY A 35 6.38 -6.63 -26.17
N ARG A 36 7.69 -6.56 -25.92
CA ARG A 36 8.36 -5.46 -25.18
C ARG A 36 8.15 -4.09 -25.82
N ALA A 37 8.21 -3.99 -27.15
CA ALA A 37 7.99 -2.73 -27.87
C ALA A 37 6.51 -2.30 -27.81
N VAL A 38 5.58 -3.26 -27.85
CA VAL A 38 4.14 -3.00 -27.70
C VAL A 38 3.82 -2.54 -26.28
N GLU A 39 4.41 -3.16 -25.24
CA GLU A 39 4.31 -2.70 -23.84
C GLU A 39 4.86 -1.27 -23.66
N GLY A 40 5.92 -0.90 -24.38
CA GLY A 40 6.45 0.47 -24.34
C GLY A 40 5.64 1.52 -25.10
N LEU A 41 4.78 1.10 -26.05
CA LEU A 41 3.96 1.98 -26.90
C LEU A 41 2.51 2.08 -26.44
N MET A 42 2.03 1.09 -25.71
CA MET A 42 0.79 1.12 -24.97
C MET A 42 1.14 1.04 -23.48
N PRO A 43 1.39 2.19 -22.81
CA PRO A 43 1.15 2.23 -21.38
C PRO A 43 -0.30 1.80 -21.23
N ILE A 44 -0.55 0.61 -20.67
CA ILE A 44 -1.87 0.32 -20.14
C ILE A 44 -2.01 1.37 -19.05
N ASP A 45 -2.81 2.40 -19.27
CA ASP A 45 -2.97 3.50 -18.33
C ASP A 45 -3.41 2.89 -16.99
N ASP A 46 -2.45 2.78 -16.05
CA ASP A 46 -2.67 2.33 -14.67
C ASP A 46 -3.77 3.17 -13.98
N GLU A 47 -4.08 4.35 -14.52
CA GLU A 47 -5.20 5.21 -14.13
C GLU A 47 -6.55 4.47 -14.11
N THR A 48 -6.80 3.51 -15.00
CA THR A 48 -8.09 2.76 -15.00
C THR A 48 -8.15 1.68 -13.92
N ALA A 49 -7.01 1.34 -13.33
CA ALA A 49 -6.89 0.38 -12.23
C ALA A 49 -6.58 1.05 -10.89
N ALA A 50 -6.37 2.37 -10.85
CA ALA A 50 -6.03 3.08 -9.63
C ALA A 50 -7.15 2.96 -8.58
N PRO A 51 -6.80 2.91 -7.29
CA PRO A 51 -7.78 3.04 -6.20
C PRO A 51 -8.43 4.42 -6.20
N PHE A 52 -9.64 4.50 -5.64
CA PHE A 52 -10.34 5.75 -5.40
C PHE A 52 -10.02 6.24 -3.98
N GLU A 53 -9.04 7.13 -3.86
CA GLU A 53 -8.74 7.74 -2.55
C GLU A 53 -9.91 8.63 -2.10
N ARG A 54 -10.41 8.37 -0.89
CA ARG A 54 -11.36 9.20 -0.15
C ARG A 54 -10.59 9.88 0.97
N THR A 55 -10.47 11.20 0.90
CA THR A 55 -9.59 11.95 1.79
C THR A 55 -10.37 12.72 2.86
N GLY A 56 -9.80 12.78 4.07
CA GLY A 56 -10.25 13.64 5.17
C GLY A 56 -9.11 13.89 6.16
N GLY A 57 -9.35 14.68 7.19
CA GLY A 57 -8.44 14.87 8.33
C GLY A 57 -8.90 14.15 9.60
N VAL A 58 -8.15 14.31 10.68
CA VAL A 58 -8.59 13.92 12.03
C VAL A 58 -9.90 14.63 12.38
N GLY A 59 -10.88 13.86 12.87
CA GLY A 59 -12.24 14.33 13.17
C GLY A 59 -13.20 14.34 11.98
N ASP A 60 -12.70 14.20 10.75
CA ASP A 60 -13.56 14.07 9.58
C ASP A 60 -14.08 12.64 9.43
N ARG A 61 -15.36 12.53 9.07
CA ARG A 61 -15.96 11.27 8.64
C ARG A 61 -15.67 11.06 7.16
N VAL A 62 -14.83 10.08 6.86
CA VAL A 62 -14.48 9.65 5.51
C VAL A 62 -15.41 8.51 5.09
N GLU A 63 -16.30 8.79 4.15
CA GLU A 63 -17.26 7.82 3.62
C GLU A 63 -16.66 7.04 2.44
N THR A 64 -16.72 5.71 2.53
CA THR A 64 -16.29 4.78 1.48
C THR A 64 -17.43 3.80 1.15
N ARG A 65 -17.31 3.08 0.04
CA ARG A 65 -18.28 2.03 -0.34
C ARG A 65 -18.44 0.93 0.71
N TRP A 66 -17.40 0.67 1.50
CA TRP A 66 -17.34 -0.41 2.48
C TRP A 66 -17.59 0.06 3.92
N GLY A 67 -17.74 1.36 4.14
CA GLY A 67 -18.05 1.92 5.44
C GLY A 67 -17.43 3.28 5.69
N ASP A 68 -17.58 3.74 6.92
CA ASP A 68 -17.12 5.06 7.34
C ASP A 68 -15.92 4.92 8.27
N VAL A 69 -14.91 5.76 8.04
CA VAL A 69 -13.73 5.89 8.90
C VAL A 69 -13.70 7.29 9.48
N GLU A 70 -13.48 7.40 10.79
CA GLU A 70 -13.40 8.67 11.51
C GLU A 70 -12.26 8.58 12.53
N VAL A 71 -11.11 9.19 12.24
CA VAL A 71 -9.97 9.23 13.18
C VAL A 71 -10.32 10.18 14.32
N THR A 72 -10.29 9.70 15.56
CA THR A 72 -10.73 10.44 16.74
C THR A 72 -9.56 11.04 17.52
N SER A 73 -8.41 10.37 17.52
CA SER A 73 -7.20 10.83 18.22
C SER A 73 -5.95 10.28 17.57
N VAL A 74 -4.87 11.04 17.71
CA VAL A 74 -3.51 10.65 17.34
C VAL A 74 -2.58 11.03 18.49
N ALA A 75 -1.74 10.09 18.90
CA ALA A 75 -0.73 10.30 19.93
C ALA A 75 0.55 9.53 19.56
N GLY A 76 1.65 9.83 20.23
CA GLY A 76 2.89 9.11 19.99
C GLY A 76 3.89 9.21 21.12
N SER A 77 4.83 8.26 21.09
CA SER A 77 5.89 8.09 22.08
C SER A 77 6.91 7.07 21.58
N THR A 78 8.07 6.98 22.24
CA THR A 78 8.99 5.85 22.05
C THR A 78 8.48 4.55 22.69
N ARG A 79 7.37 4.62 23.43
CA ARG A 79 6.76 3.47 24.14
C ARG A 79 5.26 3.40 23.93
N ILE A 80 4.75 2.17 23.81
CA ILE A 80 3.31 1.88 23.85
C ILE A 80 3.02 0.78 24.86
N GLU A 81 1.80 0.78 25.39
CA GLU A 81 1.23 -0.34 26.12
C GLU A 81 0.14 -0.98 25.25
N ASP A 82 0.33 -2.26 24.90
CA ASP A 82 -0.68 -2.98 24.13
C ASP A 82 -1.89 -3.39 25.00
N PRO A 83 -3.00 -3.85 24.41
CA PRO A 83 -4.18 -4.25 25.17
C PRO A 83 -3.96 -5.36 26.21
N SER A 84 -2.86 -6.12 26.10
CA SER A 84 -2.49 -7.16 27.08
C SER A 84 -1.71 -6.61 28.28
N GLY A 85 -1.41 -5.31 28.28
CA GLY A 85 -0.56 -4.64 29.28
C GLY A 85 0.94 -4.80 29.01
N THR A 86 1.33 -5.22 27.80
CA THR A 86 2.76 -5.38 27.44
C THR A 86 3.31 -4.05 26.94
N ILE A 87 4.44 -3.62 27.52
CA ILE A 87 5.16 -2.43 27.08
C ILE A 87 6.10 -2.77 25.92
N HIS A 88 5.93 -2.06 24.80
CA HIS A 88 6.83 -2.11 23.65
C HIS A 88 7.66 -0.84 23.59
N VAL A 89 8.92 -0.97 23.19
CA VAL A 89 9.88 0.15 23.09
C VAL A 89 10.49 0.15 21.70
N THR A 90 10.70 1.34 21.16
CA THR A 90 11.29 1.53 19.85
C THR A 90 12.46 2.51 19.84
N GLY A 91 13.29 2.42 18.79
CA GLY A 91 14.28 3.45 18.44
C GLY A 91 13.74 4.53 17.50
N GLY A 92 12.52 4.38 16.98
CA GLY A 92 11.77 5.41 16.27
C GLY A 92 10.72 6.06 17.17
N VAL A 93 9.54 6.30 16.61
CA VAL A 93 8.34 6.67 17.37
C VAL A 93 7.20 5.72 17.03
N TYR A 94 6.41 5.36 18.03
CA TYR A 94 5.09 4.81 17.79
C TYR A 94 4.11 5.94 17.55
N VAL A 95 3.33 5.82 16.48
CA VAL A 95 2.14 6.63 16.24
C VAL A 95 0.93 5.76 16.55
N VAL A 96 0.20 6.12 17.60
CA VAL A 96 -1.05 5.50 18.00
C VAL A 96 -2.20 6.32 17.42
N VAL A 97 -3.05 5.66 16.65
CA VAL A 97 -4.22 6.27 16.02
C VAL A 97 -5.45 5.53 16.53
N ASP A 98 -6.35 6.26 17.18
CA ASP A 98 -7.67 5.74 17.51
C ASP A 98 -8.67 6.24 16.48
N TRP A 99 -9.55 5.35 16.04
CA TRP A 99 -10.60 5.72 15.10
C TRP A 99 -11.85 4.89 15.31
N THR A 100 -12.94 5.42 14.77
CA THR A 100 -14.20 4.71 14.64
C THR A 100 -14.33 4.17 13.23
N TYR A 101 -14.68 2.89 13.12
CA TYR A 101 -15.06 2.25 11.87
C TYR A 101 -16.52 1.81 11.93
N THR A 102 -17.32 2.19 10.94
CA THR A 102 -18.71 1.73 10.79
C THR A 102 -18.84 0.97 9.47
N ALA A 103 -19.06 -0.34 9.55
CA ALA A 103 -19.23 -1.17 8.35
C ALA A 103 -20.51 -0.82 7.58
N ALA A 104 -20.45 -0.93 6.25
CA ALA A 104 -21.61 -0.81 5.37
C ALA A 104 -22.04 -2.17 4.82
N GLY A 105 -23.35 -2.45 4.83
CA GLY A 105 -23.95 -3.62 4.18
C GLY A 105 -23.75 -4.95 4.91
N GLU A 106 -22.51 -5.40 5.09
CA GLU A 106 -22.16 -6.69 5.71
C GLU A 106 -21.05 -6.58 6.76
N PRO A 107 -20.94 -7.55 7.70
CA PRO A 107 -19.89 -7.53 8.71
C PRO A 107 -18.50 -7.67 8.08
N GLN A 108 -17.61 -6.73 8.38
CA GLN A 108 -16.29 -6.70 7.77
C GLN A 108 -15.25 -5.99 8.65
N LEU A 109 -13.98 -6.16 8.31
CA LEU A 109 -12.84 -5.63 9.04
C LEU A 109 -11.85 -5.02 8.03
N PRO A 110 -11.40 -3.77 8.22
CA PRO A 110 -10.29 -3.24 7.44
C PRO A 110 -9.04 -4.11 7.67
N ALA A 111 -8.59 -4.77 6.60
CA ALA A 111 -7.49 -5.73 6.66
C ALA A 111 -6.14 -5.09 6.32
N TYR A 112 -6.15 -3.88 5.76
CA TYR A 112 -4.96 -3.10 5.49
C TYR A 112 -5.08 -1.76 6.21
N VAL A 113 -4.19 -1.58 7.19
CA VAL A 113 -4.04 -0.37 7.98
C VAL A 113 -2.54 -0.03 7.96
N ALA A 114 -2.21 1.13 7.42
CA ALA A 114 -0.84 1.58 7.32
C ALA A 114 -0.75 3.09 7.45
N ILE A 115 0.43 3.59 7.81
CA ILE A 115 0.77 4.99 7.66
C ILE A 115 1.65 5.16 6.42
N ARG A 116 1.31 6.14 5.58
CA ARG A 116 2.07 6.57 4.41
C ARG A 116 2.65 7.95 4.69
N ASP A 117 3.97 8.09 4.55
CA ASP A 117 4.62 9.39 4.68
C ASP A 117 4.56 10.22 3.38
N THR A 118 5.16 11.41 3.40
CA THR A 118 5.19 12.33 2.26
C THR A 118 6.08 11.83 1.10
N GLU A 119 7.01 10.91 1.36
CA GLU A 119 7.87 10.25 0.36
C GLU A 119 7.22 8.98 -0.23
N GLY A 120 6.08 8.57 0.31
CA GLY A 120 5.34 7.37 -0.11
C GLY A 120 5.81 6.07 0.54
N ARG A 121 6.69 6.11 1.56
CA ARG A 121 7.04 4.95 2.39
C ARG A 121 5.80 4.51 3.16
N GLN A 122 5.59 3.20 3.28
CA GLN A 122 4.43 2.62 3.96
C GLN A 122 4.84 1.77 5.16
N PHE A 123 4.23 2.06 6.31
CA PHE A 123 4.46 1.38 7.58
C PHE A 123 3.15 0.73 8.01
N ARG A 124 3.12 -0.60 8.07
CA ARG A 124 1.88 -1.38 8.25
C ARG A 124 1.77 -1.95 9.66
N THR A 125 0.53 -2.16 10.11
CA THR A 125 0.24 -2.94 11.33
C THR A 125 0.75 -4.39 11.24
N SER A 126 1.09 -4.97 12.38
CA SER A 126 1.56 -6.36 12.51
C SER A 126 1.21 -6.91 13.88
N VAL A 127 1.18 -8.24 14.00
CA VAL A 127 0.71 -8.91 15.22
C VAL A 127 1.66 -8.70 16.41
N GLU A 128 2.94 -8.40 16.16
CA GLU A 128 3.95 -8.31 17.21
C GLU A 128 4.30 -6.84 17.52
N ARG A 129 4.78 -6.10 16.52
CA ARG A 129 5.45 -4.82 16.76
C ARG A 129 4.57 -3.60 16.53
N ASN A 130 3.55 -3.73 15.67
CA ASN A 130 2.68 -2.64 15.27
C ASN A 130 1.21 -3.04 15.50
N PRO A 131 0.78 -3.19 16.78
CA PRO A 131 -0.49 -3.82 17.11
C PRO A 131 -1.69 -3.09 16.50
N TYR A 132 -2.69 -3.88 16.10
CA TYR A 132 -3.98 -3.39 15.62
C TYR A 132 -5.12 -4.06 16.38
N SER A 133 -5.72 -3.29 17.28
CA SER A 133 -6.83 -3.69 18.12
C SER A 133 -8.14 -3.38 17.42
N SER A 134 -8.74 -4.39 16.78
CA SER A 134 -10.01 -4.26 16.07
C SER A 134 -11.16 -5.09 16.64
N GLY A 135 -10.86 -6.07 17.50
CA GLY A 135 -11.88 -6.96 18.08
C GLY A 135 -12.63 -7.83 17.05
N GLY A 136 -12.16 -7.88 15.79
CA GLY A 136 -12.79 -8.60 14.69
C GLY A 136 -13.74 -7.75 13.84
N ALA A 137 -14.56 -8.41 13.03
CA ALA A 137 -15.44 -7.76 12.05
C ALA A 137 -16.51 -6.87 12.71
N ALA A 138 -16.57 -5.60 12.31
CA ALA A 138 -17.59 -4.65 12.74
C ALA A 138 -18.94 -4.98 12.09
N GLN A 139 -20.03 -4.80 12.85
CA GLN A 139 -21.39 -5.04 12.33
C GLN A 139 -21.88 -3.82 11.53
N PRO A 140 -22.68 -4.02 10.47
CA PRO A 140 -23.22 -2.92 9.68
C PRO A 140 -23.99 -1.90 10.52
N GLY A 141 -23.66 -0.62 10.36
CA GLY A 141 -24.33 0.49 11.03
C GLY A 141 -24.06 0.61 12.54
N ILE A 142 -23.23 -0.26 13.13
CA ILE A 142 -22.78 -0.16 14.51
C ILE A 142 -21.35 0.38 14.48
N PRO A 143 -21.10 1.62 14.97
CA PRO A 143 -19.75 2.14 15.07
C PRO A 143 -18.91 1.28 15.99
N ARG A 144 -17.69 0.96 15.58
CA ARG A 144 -16.70 0.26 16.39
C ARG A 144 -15.46 1.13 16.56
N ARG A 145 -15.07 1.36 17.81
CA ARG A 145 -13.77 1.94 18.15
C ARG A 145 -12.69 0.89 17.97
N VAL A 146 -11.63 1.30 17.30
CA VAL A 146 -10.43 0.50 17.05
C VAL A 146 -9.20 1.39 17.24
N SER A 147 -8.07 0.76 17.49
CA SER A 147 -6.80 1.46 17.70
C SER A 147 -5.67 0.72 16.99
N ALA A 148 -4.74 1.45 16.40
CA ALA A 148 -3.48 0.88 15.95
C ALA A 148 -2.29 1.71 16.39
N ALA A 149 -1.23 1.02 16.80
CA ALA A 149 0.08 1.61 16.96
C ALA A 149 0.98 1.14 15.81
N ILE A 150 1.61 2.09 15.13
CA ILE A 150 2.52 1.81 14.02
C ILE A 150 3.82 2.55 14.29
N GLU A 151 4.92 1.82 14.26
CA GLU A 151 6.23 2.45 14.37
C GLU A 151 6.67 3.11 13.08
N LEU A 152 7.16 4.34 13.22
CA LEU A 152 7.77 5.15 12.18
C LEU A 152 9.18 5.59 12.61
N PRO A 153 10.11 5.80 11.66
CA PRO A 153 11.26 6.65 11.92
C PRO A 153 10.79 8.11 12.03
N ALA A 154 11.47 8.93 12.82
CA ALA A 154 11.00 10.30 13.13
C ALA A 154 10.81 11.19 11.88
N ASP A 155 11.64 10.99 10.84
CA ASP A 155 11.54 11.70 9.57
C ASP A 155 10.28 11.35 8.75
N ALA A 156 9.58 10.26 9.09
CA ALA A 156 8.35 9.85 8.41
C ALA A 156 7.07 10.44 9.02
N VAL A 157 7.16 11.15 10.15
CA VAL A 157 6.01 11.61 10.94
C VAL A 157 5.34 12.85 10.31
N ASP A 158 6.13 13.82 9.88
CA ASP A 158 5.62 15.08 9.34
C ASP A 158 4.79 14.84 8.06
N GLY A 159 3.53 15.29 8.08
CA GLY A 159 2.58 15.10 6.98
C GLY A 159 2.13 13.66 6.75
N ALA A 160 2.36 12.75 7.70
CA ALA A 160 1.97 11.35 7.59
C ALA A 160 0.45 11.17 7.50
N ARG A 161 0.03 10.14 6.75
CA ARG A 161 -1.40 9.85 6.49
C ARG A 161 -1.73 8.41 6.84
N LEU A 162 -2.87 8.19 7.49
CA LEU A 162 -3.43 6.85 7.68
C LEU A 162 -4.10 6.37 6.38
N ILE A 163 -3.81 5.13 6.01
CA ILE A 163 -4.36 4.43 4.85
C ILE A 163 -5.15 3.23 5.36
N VAL A 164 -6.44 3.18 5.03
CA VAL A 164 -7.35 2.11 5.45
C VAL A 164 -8.09 1.52 4.25
N THR A 165 -8.09 0.19 4.13
CA THR A 165 -8.90 -0.54 3.15
C THR A 165 -9.16 -1.99 3.58
N LEU A 166 -10.15 -2.63 2.95
CA LEU A 166 -10.50 -4.03 3.19
C LEU A 166 -9.49 -5.02 2.59
N GLN A 167 -8.80 -4.64 1.52
CA GLN A 167 -7.93 -5.56 0.78
C GLN A 167 -6.54 -5.64 1.44
N PRO A 168 -6.15 -6.81 2.01
CA PRO A 168 -4.84 -6.95 2.66
C PRO A 168 -3.64 -6.85 1.71
N ASN A 169 -3.82 -7.13 0.41
CA ASN A 169 -2.74 -7.04 -0.57
C ASN A 169 -2.69 -5.63 -1.22
N PRO A 170 -1.64 -4.82 -0.98
CA PRO A 170 -1.51 -3.50 -1.59
C PRO A 170 -1.42 -3.51 -3.12
N GLU A 171 -1.03 -4.62 -3.74
CA GLU A 171 -1.01 -4.75 -5.20
C GLU A 171 -2.42 -4.91 -5.81
N ASP A 172 -3.41 -5.22 -4.97
CA ASP A 172 -4.80 -5.51 -5.35
C ASP A 172 -5.80 -4.47 -4.83
N HIS A 173 -5.34 -3.26 -4.51
CA HIS A 173 -6.25 -2.15 -4.14
C HIS A 173 -7.01 -1.58 -5.36
N ARG A 174 -6.92 -2.25 -6.50
CA ARG A 174 -7.39 -1.74 -7.79
C ARG A 174 -8.90 -1.56 -7.77
N ARG A 175 -9.37 -0.37 -8.13
CA ARG A 175 -10.81 -0.03 -8.24
C ARG A 175 -11.60 -0.20 -6.93
N ASP A 176 -10.94 -0.15 -5.78
CA ASP A 176 -11.58 -0.05 -4.45
C ASP A 176 -11.48 1.39 -3.92
N ASP A 177 -12.36 1.75 -3.00
CA ASP A 177 -12.17 2.96 -2.20
C ASP A 177 -11.07 2.70 -1.16
N ILE A 178 -10.16 3.67 -1.00
CA ILE A 178 -9.19 3.71 0.09
C ILE A 178 -9.49 4.95 0.92
N ALA A 179 -9.66 4.79 2.23
CA ALA A 179 -9.71 5.95 3.12
C ALA A 179 -8.27 6.43 3.39
N VAL A 180 -8.03 7.71 3.12
CA VAL A 180 -6.74 8.39 3.31
C VAL A 180 -6.95 9.55 4.27
N ILE A 181 -6.46 9.43 5.50
CA ILE A 181 -6.68 10.42 6.54
C ILE A 181 -5.38 11.17 6.80
N ASP A 182 -5.40 12.49 6.63
CA ASP A 182 -4.32 13.37 7.08
C ASP A 182 -4.32 13.40 8.60
N LEU A 183 -3.22 12.95 9.21
CA LEU A 183 -3.09 12.88 10.67
C LEU A 183 -2.77 14.25 11.28
N GLY A 184 -2.49 15.27 10.47
CA GLY A 184 -2.17 16.63 10.94
C GLY A 184 -0.84 16.71 11.69
N LEU A 185 0.04 15.73 11.49
CA LEU A 185 1.30 15.61 12.22
C LEU A 185 2.38 16.50 11.63
N THR A 186 3.20 17.04 12.51
CA THR A 186 4.27 17.99 12.19
C THR A 186 5.62 17.47 12.67
N GLY A 187 6.70 18.15 12.26
CA GLY A 187 8.04 17.90 12.81
C GLY A 187 8.13 18.10 14.32
N ASP A 188 7.37 19.06 14.89
CA ASP A 188 7.34 19.30 16.34
C ASP A 188 6.75 18.09 17.10
N ASP A 189 5.75 17.42 16.51
CA ASP A 189 5.19 16.18 17.08
C ASP A 189 6.23 15.06 17.06
N ALA A 190 6.97 14.93 15.95
CA ALA A 190 8.04 13.94 15.82
C ALA A 190 9.11 14.11 16.90
N ASP A 191 9.58 15.35 17.12
CA ASP A 191 10.58 15.69 18.12
C ASP A 191 10.04 15.45 19.54
N ALA A 192 8.80 15.86 19.80
CA ALA A 192 8.17 15.68 21.11
C ALA A 192 8.01 14.19 21.45
N TRP A 193 7.55 13.37 20.51
CA TRP A 193 7.33 11.95 20.73
C TRP A 193 8.62 11.15 20.80
N ALA A 194 9.65 11.53 20.05
CA ALA A 194 10.98 10.92 20.15
C ALA A 194 11.65 11.18 21.51
N ALA A 195 11.28 12.27 22.18
CA ALA A 195 11.72 12.58 23.55
C ALA A 195 10.78 12.00 24.63
N SER A 196 9.59 11.52 24.25
CA SER A 196 8.61 10.98 25.18
C SER A 196 8.90 9.52 25.52
N GLU A 197 8.94 9.26 26.82
CA GLU A 197 9.18 7.96 27.42
C GLU A 197 7.94 7.43 28.14
N GLU A 198 6.86 8.20 28.17
CA GLU A 198 5.57 7.81 28.74
C GLU A 198 4.85 6.87 27.76
N PRO A 199 4.45 5.66 28.17
CA PRO A 199 3.72 4.75 27.30
C PRO A 199 2.39 5.34 26.84
N VAL A 200 2.13 5.26 25.54
CA VAL A 200 0.79 5.54 24.99
C VAL A 200 0.01 4.22 24.94
N GLU A 201 -1.18 4.21 25.50
CA GLU A 201 -2.06 3.03 25.50
C GLU A 201 -2.65 2.77 24.12
N VAL A 202 -2.66 1.51 23.70
CA VAL A 202 -3.42 1.04 22.53
C VAL A 202 -4.75 0.48 23.04
N ALA A 203 -5.83 1.21 22.77
CA ALA A 203 -7.13 0.87 23.32
C ALA A 203 -7.67 -0.49 22.84
N GLU A 204 -8.39 -1.20 23.72
CA GLU A 204 -9.21 -2.34 23.31
C GLU A 204 -10.35 -1.89 22.40
N ALA A 205 -10.63 -2.71 21.38
CA ALA A 205 -11.75 -2.45 20.49
C ALA A 205 -13.08 -2.61 21.22
N ALA A 206 -14.03 -1.74 20.91
CA ALA A 206 -15.35 -1.74 21.54
C ALA A 206 -16.42 -1.17 20.62
N ASP A 207 -17.64 -1.68 20.75
CA ASP A 207 -18.80 -1.14 20.02
C ASP A 207 -19.27 0.19 20.65
N GLY A 208 -19.86 1.04 19.81
CA GLY A 208 -20.26 2.41 20.15
C GLY A 208 -19.16 3.43 19.84
N ARG A 209 -19.53 4.71 19.77
CA ARG A 209 -18.62 5.82 19.42
C ARG A 209 -17.67 6.25 20.55
N GLY A 210 -17.88 5.77 21.78
CA GLY A 210 -17.27 6.34 22.99
C GLY A 210 -18.00 7.62 23.43
N ASP A 211 -17.92 7.93 24.72
CA ASP A 211 -18.40 9.22 25.22
C ASP A 211 -17.46 10.32 24.72
N ALA A 212 -18.01 11.41 24.14
CA ALA A 212 -17.24 12.61 23.92
C ALA A 212 -16.82 13.17 25.30
N PRO A 213 -15.56 13.64 25.47
CA PRO A 213 -15.17 14.32 26.70
C PRO A 213 -16.04 15.55 27.00
#